data_AF-A0A519S910-F1
#
_entry.id   AF-A0A519S910-F1
#
_cell.length_a   1.000
_cell.length_b   1.000
_cell.length_c   1.000
_cell.angle_alpha   90.00
_cell.angle_beta   90.00
_cell.angle_gamma   90.00
#
_symmetry.space_group_name_H-M   'P 1'
#
loop_
_entity.id
_entity.type
_entity.pdbx_description
1 polymer ?
#
loop_
_entity_poly.entity_id
_entity_poly.type
_entity_poly.pdbx_seq_one_letter_code
_entity_poly.pdbx_strand_id
1 'polypeptide(L)'
;MSSNKKYWKSVEELNENSSIVETLRNNEFVEAIPTDEFLGDESTLAASSTTRRDFLKYVGFSTAAASLVACEGPVIKSIPYVVQPEQIIPGIADYYATSMFDGFDFANILVKTREGRPIKIENNTLAGAKFSANARVHASILSLYDSLRLKEPKMQGKSASWDTVNSKVKASLLEAKTQGKQVVLLTNTLASPSTEKLIGEFIAANPTAKHVIYDTVSSSATLDAFQA
;
A
#
# COMPACT_ATOMS: atom_id res chain seq x y z
N MET A 1 1.50 63.95 6.16
CA MET A 1 2.67 64.17 7.04
C MET A 1 3.26 62.81 7.38
N SER A 2 4.51 62.59 7.00
CA SER A 2 5.23 61.30 6.99
C SER A 2 5.20 60.59 8.35
N SER A 3 4.65 59.37 8.39
CA SER A 3 4.47 58.57 9.61
C SER A 3 5.60 57.58 9.89
N ASN A 4 6.67 57.55 9.10
CA ASN A 4 7.82 56.68 9.33
C ASN A 4 9.07 57.51 9.62
N LYS A 5 9.44 57.61 10.89
CA LYS A 5 10.73 58.19 11.31
C LYS A 5 11.83 57.18 10.96
N LYS A 6 12.54 57.42 9.85
CA LYS A 6 13.71 56.63 9.46
C LYS A 6 14.92 57.13 10.26
N TYR A 7 15.44 56.29 11.14
CA TYR A 7 16.64 56.59 11.93
C TYR A 7 17.85 56.02 11.20
N TRP A 8 18.68 56.90 10.63
CA TRP A 8 19.91 56.54 9.97
C TRP A 8 21.00 56.24 11.01
N LYS A 9 21.64 55.08 10.90
CA LYS A 9 22.70 54.65 11.82
C LYS A 9 24.11 54.96 11.30
N SER A 10 24.28 55.13 9.99
CA SER A 10 25.52 55.58 9.37
C SER A 10 25.25 56.49 8.17
N VAL A 11 26.30 57.19 7.71
CA VAL A 11 26.22 58.16 6.60
C VAL A 11 25.92 57.45 5.27
N GLU A 12 26.38 56.21 5.14
CA GLU A 12 26.23 55.37 3.95
C GLU A 12 24.78 54.92 3.74
N GLU A 13 23.96 54.85 4.80
CA GLU A 13 22.54 54.51 4.66
C GLU A 13 21.74 55.62 3.96
N LEU A 14 22.21 56.88 4.00
CA LEU A 14 21.55 58.01 3.32
C LEU A 14 21.56 57.84 1.79
N ASN A 15 22.51 57.08 1.26
CA ASN A 15 22.55 56.73 -0.16
C ASN A 15 21.70 55.47 -0.41
N GLU A 16 20.55 55.67 -1.06
CA GLU A 16 19.57 54.60 -1.32
C GLU A 16 20.13 53.45 -2.17
N ASN A 17 21.22 53.66 -2.91
CA ASN A 17 21.86 52.67 -3.78
C ASN A 17 23.25 52.21 -3.28
N SER A 18 23.50 52.27 -1.96
CA SER A 18 24.76 51.83 -1.39
C SER A 18 24.86 50.29 -1.34
N SER A 19 25.69 49.71 -2.20
CA SER A 19 25.98 48.26 -2.23
C SER A 19 26.53 47.74 -0.91
N ILE A 20 27.22 48.60 -0.15
CA ILE A 20 27.81 48.28 1.15
C ILE A 20 26.72 48.08 2.20
N VAL A 21 25.69 48.93 2.21
CA VAL A 21 24.59 48.85 3.19
C VAL A 21 23.71 47.65 2.91
N GLU A 22 23.44 47.32 1.64
CA GLU A 22 22.72 46.09 1.30
C GLU A 22 23.49 44.83 1.70
N THR A 23 24.81 44.81 1.46
CA THR A 23 25.66 43.67 1.82
C THR A 23 25.69 43.47 3.34
N LEU A 24 25.86 44.54 4.13
CA LEU A 24 25.87 44.46 5.60
C LEU A 24 24.49 44.20 6.22
N ARG A 25 23.39 44.54 5.53
CA ARG A 25 22.03 44.20 5.98
C ARG A 25 21.70 42.73 5.78
N ASN A 26 22.18 42.15 4.68
CA ASN A 26 21.86 40.79 4.29
C ASN A 26 22.88 39.76 4.83
N ASN A 27 24.12 40.19 5.11
CA ASN A 27 25.18 39.33 5.62
C ASN A 27 25.60 39.77 7.03
N GLU A 28 25.45 38.87 8.00
CA GLU A 28 25.88 39.10 9.40
C GLU A 28 27.41 39.12 9.55
N PHE A 29 28.13 38.55 8.58
CA PHE A 29 29.60 38.57 8.51
C PHE A 29 30.09 39.39 7.32
N VAL A 30 31.18 40.13 7.54
CA VAL A 30 31.81 41.01 6.54
C VAL A 30 32.35 40.22 5.34
N GLU A 31 32.70 38.95 5.53
CA GLU A 31 33.16 38.03 4.50
C GLU A 31 32.23 36.82 4.41
N ALA A 32 31.92 36.40 3.18
CA ALA A 32 31.17 35.17 2.95
C ALA A 32 32.01 33.98 3.41
N ILE A 33 31.43 33.15 4.27
CA ILE A 33 32.09 31.98 4.83
C ILE A 33 31.97 30.84 3.78
N PRO A 34 33.07 30.38 3.14
CA PRO A 34 33.04 29.32 2.12
C PRO A 34 32.77 27.96 2.76
N THR A 35 31.50 27.69 3.06
CA THR A 35 31.06 26.45 3.73
C THR A 35 31.14 25.23 2.82
N ASP A 36 30.90 25.39 1.52
CA ASP A 36 30.92 24.31 0.53
C ASP A 36 32.34 23.76 0.26
N GLU A 37 33.35 24.62 0.25
CA GLU A 37 34.75 24.25 -0.02
C GLU A 37 35.44 23.60 1.21
N PHE A 38 34.98 23.96 2.41
CA PHE A 38 35.55 23.49 3.68
C PHE A 38 34.92 22.19 4.19
N LEU A 39 33.62 21.97 3.96
CA LEU A 39 32.90 20.76 4.42
C LEU A 39 32.65 19.73 3.32
N GLY A 40 32.90 20.07 2.06
CA GLY A 40 32.64 19.21 0.90
C GLY A 40 33.71 18.16 0.60
N ASP A 41 34.95 18.35 1.08
CA ASP A 41 36.09 17.47 0.75
C ASP A 41 36.98 17.22 1.99
N GLU A 42 37.18 15.96 2.34
CA GLU A 42 37.93 15.53 3.53
C GLU A 42 39.43 15.91 3.43
N SER A 43 39.93 16.02 2.18
CA SER A 43 41.32 16.37 1.88
C SER A 43 41.62 17.88 2.05
N THR A 44 40.65 18.76 1.77
CA THR A 44 40.80 20.21 1.92
C THR A 44 40.71 20.63 3.39
N LEU A 45 39.90 19.93 4.18
CA LEU A 45 39.81 20.10 5.63
C LEU A 45 41.13 19.77 6.34
N ALA A 46 41.82 18.72 5.91
CA ALA A 46 43.10 18.29 6.48
C ALA A 46 44.29 19.20 6.10
N ALA A 47 44.22 19.88 4.95
CA ALA A 47 45.28 20.75 4.44
C ALA A 47 45.16 22.23 4.89
N SER A 48 44.01 22.63 5.46
CA SER A 48 43.74 24.04 5.79
C SER A 48 44.30 24.43 7.16
N SER A 49 45.16 25.47 7.20
CA SER A 49 45.66 26.09 8.44
C SER A 49 44.67 27.14 8.96
N THR A 50 43.50 26.70 9.41
CA THR A 50 42.47 27.61 9.93
C THR A 50 42.83 28.16 11.32
N THR A 51 42.48 29.42 11.60
CA THR A 51 42.65 29.97 12.96
C THR A 51 41.60 29.38 13.89
N ARG A 52 41.89 29.30 15.21
CA ARG A 52 40.91 28.85 16.23
C ARG A 52 39.55 29.57 16.12
N ARG A 53 39.57 30.84 15.70
CA ARG A 53 38.36 31.66 15.53
C ARG A 53 37.52 31.18 14.35
N ASP A 54 38.15 30.87 13.23
CA ASP A 54 37.40 30.50 12.03
C ASP A 54 36.86 29.08 12.16
N PHE A 55 37.62 28.15 12.76
CA PHE A 55 37.10 26.83 13.15
C PHE A 55 35.84 26.91 14.02
N LEU A 56 35.82 27.78 15.04
CA LEU A 56 34.64 27.96 15.89
C LEU A 56 33.46 28.59 15.15
N LYS A 57 33.69 29.48 14.18
CA LYS A 57 32.61 29.98 13.31
C LYS A 57 32.01 28.84 12.48
N TYR A 58 32.85 28.03 11.83
CA TYR A 58 32.37 26.90 11.00
C TYR A 58 31.60 25.88 11.83
N VAL A 59 32.19 25.37 12.92
CA VAL A 59 31.51 24.38 13.78
C VAL A 59 30.25 24.97 14.41
N GLY A 60 30.28 26.23 14.84
CA GLY A 60 29.12 26.94 15.37
C GLY A 60 27.98 27.04 14.35
N PHE A 61 28.27 27.48 13.12
CA PHE A 61 27.27 27.60 12.05
C PHE A 61 26.76 26.25 11.55
N SER A 62 27.64 25.27 11.34
CA SER A 62 27.25 23.93 10.88
C SER A 62 26.39 23.22 11.92
N THR A 63 26.71 23.36 13.21
CA THR A 63 25.92 22.77 14.30
C THR A 63 24.55 23.46 14.42
N ALA A 64 24.52 24.80 14.33
CA ALA A 64 23.27 25.56 14.36
C ALA A 64 22.36 25.25 13.16
N ALA A 65 22.92 25.22 11.94
CA ALA A 65 22.19 24.88 10.73
C ALA A 65 21.67 23.43 10.75
N ALA A 66 22.50 22.47 11.18
CA ALA A 66 22.07 21.08 11.34
C ALA A 66 20.96 20.93 12.41
N SER A 67 21.02 21.72 13.49
CA SER A 67 19.98 21.71 14.53
C SER A 67 18.63 22.28 14.05
N LEU A 68 18.63 23.27 13.15
CA LEU A 68 17.42 23.81 12.53
C LEU A 68 16.76 22.80 11.59
N VAL A 69 17.55 22.10 10.77
CA VAL A 69 17.03 21.04 9.88
C VAL A 69 16.52 19.83 10.67
N ALA A 70 17.11 19.54 11.84
CA ALA A 70 16.64 18.47 12.72
C ALA A 70 15.28 18.77 13.41
N CYS A 71 14.81 20.03 13.37
CA CYS A 71 13.53 20.43 13.97
C CYS A 71 12.35 20.45 12.99
N GLU A 72 12.57 20.21 11.69
CA GLU A 72 11.48 20.10 10.72
C GLU A 72 10.98 18.65 10.62
N GLY A 73 9.84 18.38 11.26
CA GLY A 73 9.15 17.10 11.11
C GLY A 73 8.71 16.85 9.66
N PRO A 74 8.60 15.59 9.23
CA PRO A 74 8.23 15.28 7.85
C PRO A 74 6.86 15.86 7.50
N VAL A 75 6.75 16.44 6.30
CA VAL A 75 5.46 16.97 5.81
C VAL A 75 4.49 15.82 5.54
N ILE A 76 3.46 15.71 6.38
CA ILE A 76 2.37 14.72 6.22
C ILE A 76 1.37 15.26 5.21
N LYS A 77 1.17 14.54 4.10
CA LYS A 77 0.20 14.90 3.06
C LYS A 77 -1.13 14.21 3.30
N SER A 78 -2.24 14.96 3.21
CA SER A 78 -3.60 14.43 3.21
C SER A 78 -4.17 14.50 1.79
N ILE A 79 -4.47 13.34 1.20
CA ILE A 79 -4.99 13.25 -0.18
C ILE A 79 -6.49 12.96 -0.11
N PRO A 80 -7.37 13.90 -0.51
CA PRO A 80 -8.81 13.66 -0.55
C PRO A 80 -9.21 12.82 -1.77
N TYR A 81 -10.46 12.34 -1.75
CA TYR A 81 -11.05 11.68 -2.92
C TYR A 81 -11.16 12.65 -4.09
N VAL A 82 -10.84 12.17 -5.30
CA VAL A 82 -11.10 12.93 -6.55
C VAL A 82 -12.62 13.02 -6.79
N VAL A 83 -13.31 11.88 -6.63
CA VAL A 83 -14.78 11.79 -6.63
C VAL A 83 -15.16 10.97 -5.41
N GLN A 84 -15.82 11.60 -4.45
CA GLN A 84 -16.19 10.94 -3.20
C GLN A 84 -17.45 10.09 -3.40
N PRO A 85 -17.43 8.79 -3.03
CA PRO A 85 -18.63 7.98 -2.98
C PRO A 85 -19.55 8.46 -1.84
N GLU A 86 -20.85 8.51 -2.08
CA GLU A 86 -21.85 8.97 -1.09
C GLU A 86 -21.83 8.14 0.20
N GLN A 87 -21.61 6.83 0.08
CA GLN A 87 -21.63 5.91 1.22
C GLN A 87 -20.40 6.03 2.13
N ILE A 88 -19.32 6.66 1.67
CA ILE A 88 -18.04 6.69 2.40
C ILE A 88 -17.85 8.06 3.03
N ILE A 89 -17.91 8.10 4.37
CA ILE A 89 -17.56 9.28 5.17
C ILE A 89 -16.18 9.03 5.81
N PRO A 90 -15.12 9.73 5.38
CA PRO A 90 -13.78 9.58 5.96
C PRO A 90 -13.82 9.81 7.47
N GLY A 91 -13.24 8.90 8.25
CA GLY A 91 -13.29 8.98 9.71
C GLY A 91 -14.38 8.13 10.36
N ILE A 92 -15.40 7.68 9.61
CA ILE A 92 -16.44 6.76 10.10
C ILE A 92 -16.15 5.35 9.54
N ALA A 93 -16.55 4.30 10.29
CA ALA A 93 -16.36 2.93 9.86
C ALA A 93 -17.69 2.34 9.39
N ASP A 94 -17.65 1.62 8.27
CA ASP A 94 -18.79 0.92 7.70
C ASP A 94 -18.71 -0.57 7.99
N TYR A 95 -19.86 -1.25 8.01
CA TYR A 95 -19.96 -2.68 8.23
C TYR A 95 -20.65 -3.34 7.05
N TYR A 96 -19.97 -4.29 6.43
CA TYR A 96 -20.49 -5.06 5.30
C TYR A 96 -20.84 -6.48 5.74
N ALA A 97 -22.04 -6.95 5.40
CA ALA A 97 -22.46 -8.31 5.65
C ALA A 97 -21.90 -9.26 4.59
N THR A 98 -21.07 -10.22 5.01
CA THR A 98 -20.44 -11.20 4.13
C THR A 98 -20.45 -12.59 4.76
N SER A 99 -20.07 -13.60 3.98
CA SER A 99 -19.79 -14.94 4.46
C SER A 99 -18.36 -15.31 4.11
N MET A 100 -17.78 -16.21 4.89
CA MET A 100 -16.46 -16.79 4.65
C MET A 100 -16.62 -18.30 4.56
N PHE A 101 -16.00 -18.88 3.54
CA PHE A 101 -15.81 -20.32 3.39
C PHE A 101 -14.57 -20.56 2.54
N ASP A 102 -13.61 -21.34 3.08
CA ASP A 102 -12.33 -21.63 2.42
C ASP A 102 -12.14 -23.10 2.03
N GLY A 103 -13.22 -23.90 2.14
CA GLY A 103 -13.17 -25.36 1.96
C GLY A 103 -12.99 -26.13 3.27
N PHE A 104 -12.75 -25.45 4.39
CA PHE A 104 -12.64 -26.07 5.71
C PHE A 104 -13.42 -25.30 6.77
N ASP A 105 -13.05 -24.05 7.01
CA ASP A 105 -13.76 -23.16 7.94
C ASP A 105 -14.87 -22.40 7.21
N PHE A 106 -16.00 -22.18 7.91
CA PHE A 106 -17.10 -21.36 7.41
C PHE A 106 -17.70 -20.50 8.53
N ALA A 107 -18.14 -19.29 8.19
CA ALA A 107 -18.80 -18.38 9.13
C ALA A 107 -19.65 -17.31 8.44
N ASN A 108 -20.65 -16.81 9.15
CA ASN A 108 -21.40 -15.61 8.78
C ASN A 108 -20.79 -14.42 9.51
N ILE A 109 -20.29 -13.43 8.77
CA ILE A 109 -19.45 -12.38 9.33
C ILE A 109 -19.90 -10.98 8.91
N LEU A 110 -19.50 -10.00 9.72
CA LEU A 110 -19.57 -8.59 9.40
C LEU A 110 -18.13 -8.07 9.27
N VAL A 111 -17.82 -7.43 8.16
CA VAL A 111 -16.49 -6.86 7.92
C VAL A 111 -16.55 -5.37 8.20
N LYS A 112 -15.81 -4.92 9.21
CA LYS A 112 -15.59 -3.51 9.48
C LYS A 112 -14.59 -2.97 8.48
N THR A 113 -14.95 -1.92 7.75
CA THR A 113 -14.11 -1.27 6.75
C THR A 113 -13.83 0.18 7.11
N ARG A 114 -12.65 0.66 6.69
CA ARG A 114 -12.21 2.05 6.77
C ARG A 114 -11.96 2.57 5.37
N GLU A 115 -12.76 3.53 4.92
CA GLU A 115 -12.59 4.13 3.59
C GLU A 115 -12.47 3.07 2.46
N GLY A 116 -13.22 1.97 2.57
CA GLY A 116 -13.20 0.83 1.66
C GLY A 116 -12.19 -0.29 1.97
N ARG A 117 -11.31 -0.14 2.97
CA ARG A 117 -10.33 -1.17 3.38
C ARG A 117 -10.85 -1.99 4.56
N PRO A 118 -11.00 -3.31 4.45
CA PRO A 118 -11.29 -4.20 5.59
C PRO A 118 -10.27 -4.05 6.71
N ILE A 119 -10.70 -3.88 7.96
CA ILE A 119 -9.79 -3.77 9.11
C ILE A 119 -10.05 -4.80 10.20
N LYS A 120 -11.28 -5.31 10.29
CA LYS A 120 -11.66 -6.29 11.32
C LYS A 120 -12.84 -7.13 10.86
N ILE A 121 -12.81 -8.40 11.25
CA ILE A 121 -13.93 -9.34 11.12
C ILE A 121 -14.66 -9.39 12.46
N GLU A 122 -15.98 -9.20 12.42
CA GLU A 122 -16.92 -9.32 13.52
C GLU A 122 -17.94 -10.41 13.20
N ASN A 123 -18.63 -10.93 14.22
CA ASN A 123 -19.69 -11.91 14.04
C ASN A 123 -20.97 -11.27 13.54
N ASN A 124 -21.65 -11.90 12.58
CA ASN A 124 -23.00 -11.50 12.20
C ASN A 124 -24.01 -12.06 13.20
N THR A 125 -24.75 -11.18 13.88
CA THR A 125 -25.76 -11.53 14.89
C THR A 125 -27.19 -11.35 14.38
N LEU A 126 -27.39 -11.10 13.09
CA LEU A 126 -28.72 -11.00 12.49
C LEU A 126 -29.42 -12.36 12.54
N ALA A 127 -30.75 -12.33 12.60
CA ALA A 127 -31.57 -13.54 12.61
C ALA A 127 -31.25 -14.42 11.39
N GLY A 128 -30.87 -15.67 11.63
CA GLY A 128 -30.44 -16.63 10.61
C GLY A 128 -28.93 -16.86 10.52
N ALA A 129 -28.10 -15.96 11.06
CA ALA A 129 -26.66 -16.16 11.15
C ALA A 129 -26.32 -17.12 12.32
N LYS A 130 -26.13 -18.40 12.02
CA LYS A 130 -25.89 -19.45 13.04
C LYS A 130 -24.40 -19.74 13.32
N PHE A 131 -23.52 -19.34 12.42
CA PHE A 131 -22.10 -19.68 12.45
C PHE A 131 -21.26 -18.44 12.75
N SER A 132 -20.61 -18.44 13.91
CA SER A 132 -19.65 -17.41 14.33
C SER A 132 -18.23 -17.71 13.81
N ALA A 133 -17.45 -16.65 13.59
CA ALA A 133 -16.04 -16.74 13.27
C ALA A 133 -15.25 -17.43 14.39
N ASN A 134 -14.38 -18.37 14.01
CA ASN A 134 -13.35 -18.92 14.88
C ASN A 134 -12.06 -18.08 14.79
N ALA A 135 -11.02 -18.48 15.54
CA ALA A 135 -9.74 -17.76 15.54
C ALA A 135 -9.07 -17.67 14.15
N ARG A 136 -9.17 -18.73 13.32
CA ARG A 136 -8.61 -18.75 11.97
C ARG A 136 -9.37 -17.80 11.03
N VAL A 137 -10.70 -17.77 11.14
CA VAL A 137 -11.55 -16.82 10.40
C VAL A 137 -11.18 -15.38 10.77
N HIS A 138 -11.01 -15.05 12.05
CA HIS A 138 -10.56 -13.71 12.45
C HIS A 138 -9.17 -13.35 11.89
N ALA A 139 -8.26 -14.32 11.82
CA ALA A 139 -6.91 -14.13 11.27
C ALA A 139 -6.87 -14.03 9.73
N SER A 140 -7.90 -14.49 9.02
CA SER A 140 -7.96 -14.53 7.55
C SER A 140 -7.78 -13.14 6.90
N ILE A 141 -8.08 -12.06 7.63
CA ILE A 141 -7.84 -10.69 7.15
C ILE A 141 -6.36 -10.43 6.86
N LEU A 142 -5.43 -11.07 7.58
CA LEU A 142 -4.01 -10.94 7.33
C LEU A 142 -3.61 -11.54 5.98
N SER A 143 -4.27 -12.62 5.57
CA SER A 143 -4.07 -13.22 4.25
C SER A 143 -4.51 -12.30 3.11
N LEU A 144 -5.43 -11.35 3.34
CA LEU A 144 -5.76 -10.32 2.36
C LEU A 144 -4.62 -9.32 2.18
N TYR A 145 -3.98 -8.93 3.30
CA TYR A 145 -2.90 -7.93 3.36
C TYR A 145 -1.48 -8.51 3.25
N ASP A 146 -1.35 -9.80 2.92
CA ASP A 146 -0.06 -10.44 2.74
C ASP A 146 0.66 -9.93 1.47
N SER A 147 1.86 -9.40 1.67
CA SER A 147 2.74 -8.88 0.62
C SER A 147 3.31 -9.96 -0.31
N LEU A 148 3.36 -11.21 0.15
CA LEU A 148 3.91 -12.36 -0.58
C LEU A 148 2.91 -13.02 -1.54
N ARG A 149 1.68 -12.48 -1.62
CA ARG A 149 0.68 -12.94 -2.58
C ARG A 149 1.17 -12.76 -4.02
N LEU A 150 0.70 -13.67 -4.88
CA LEU A 150 0.96 -13.58 -6.31
C LEU A 150 0.26 -12.34 -6.89
N LYS A 151 1.04 -11.33 -7.26
CA LYS A 151 0.55 -10.04 -7.78
C LYS A 151 0.10 -10.12 -9.25
N GLU A 152 0.74 -11.01 -10.03
CA GLU A 152 0.50 -11.16 -11.46
C GLU A 152 0.40 -12.64 -11.82
N PRO A 153 -0.47 -13.03 -12.76
CA PRO A 153 -0.55 -14.40 -13.22
C PRO A 153 0.77 -14.79 -13.90
N LYS A 154 1.10 -16.08 -13.81
CA LYS A 154 2.32 -16.64 -14.40
C LYS A 154 2.01 -17.76 -15.39
N MET A 155 2.75 -17.80 -16.49
CA MET A 155 2.74 -18.89 -17.45
C MET A 155 4.17 -19.39 -17.62
N GLN A 156 4.39 -20.70 -17.42
CA GLN A 156 5.72 -21.32 -17.51
C GLN A 156 6.78 -20.59 -16.66
N GLY A 157 6.38 -20.15 -15.45
CA GLY A 157 7.26 -19.45 -14.50
C GLY A 157 7.49 -17.96 -14.78
N LYS A 158 7.03 -17.43 -15.92
CA LYS A 158 7.17 -16.01 -16.30
C LYS A 158 5.87 -15.24 -16.06
N SER A 159 5.94 -13.94 -15.75
CA SER A 159 4.75 -13.08 -15.69
C SER A 159 4.01 -13.08 -17.02
N ALA A 160 2.68 -13.06 -16.96
CA ALA A 160 1.78 -13.01 -18.11
C ALA A 160 0.64 -12.03 -17.83
N SER A 161 -0.08 -11.58 -18.87
CA SER A 161 -1.32 -10.84 -18.70
C SER A 161 -2.52 -11.78 -18.61
N TRP A 162 -3.61 -11.30 -18.01
CA TRP A 162 -4.88 -12.04 -17.96
C TRP A 162 -5.43 -12.36 -19.35
N ASP A 163 -5.27 -11.46 -20.33
CA ASP A 163 -5.73 -11.70 -21.71
C ASP A 163 -4.98 -12.84 -22.38
N THR A 164 -3.66 -12.95 -22.15
CA THR A 164 -2.86 -14.07 -22.66
C THR A 164 -3.28 -15.38 -22.02
N VAL A 165 -3.48 -15.41 -20.70
CA VAL A 165 -3.95 -16.60 -19.97
C VAL A 165 -5.32 -17.04 -20.50
N ASN A 166 -6.27 -16.10 -20.59
CA ASN A 166 -7.63 -16.38 -21.06
C ASN A 166 -7.66 -16.91 -22.49
N SER A 167 -6.88 -16.31 -23.39
CA SER A 167 -6.77 -16.74 -24.78
C SER A 167 -6.18 -18.15 -24.88
N LYS A 168 -5.16 -18.45 -24.07
CA LYS A 168 -4.53 -19.77 -24.04
C LYS A 168 -5.47 -20.84 -23.52
N VAL A 169 -6.19 -20.58 -22.43
CA VAL A 169 -7.16 -21.51 -21.84
C VAL A 169 -8.28 -21.82 -22.82
N LYS A 170 -8.86 -20.80 -23.46
CA LYS A 170 -9.89 -20.98 -24.50
C LYS A 170 -9.39 -21.84 -25.67
N ALA A 171 -8.19 -21.56 -26.16
CA ALA A 171 -7.58 -22.33 -27.25
C ALA A 171 -7.35 -23.80 -26.86
N SER A 172 -6.84 -24.05 -25.65
CA SER A 172 -6.60 -25.42 -25.18
C SER A 172 -7.89 -26.21 -24.93
N LEU A 173 -8.96 -25.55 -24.50
CA LEU A 173 -10.27 -26.20 -24.34
C LEU A 173 -10.85 -26.61 -25.69
N LEU A 174 -10.73 -25.75 -26.71
CA LEU A 174 -11.15 -26.08 -28.07
C LEU A 174 -10.33 -27.24 -28.64
N GLU A 175 -9.01 -27.22 -28.46
CA GLU A 175 -8.13 -28.31 -28.88
C GLU A 175 -8.45 -29.63 -28.15
N ALA A 176 -8.72 -29.59 -26.85
CA ALA A 176 -9.13 -30.77 -26.10
C ALA A 176 -10.44 -31.35 -26.62
N LYS A 177 -11.39 -30.48 -26.99
CA LYS A 177 -12.67 -30.87 -27.59
C LYS A 177 -12.49 -31.52 -28.96
N THR A 178 -11.61 -31.00 -29.83
CA THR A 178 -11.37 -31.60 -31.15
C THR A 178 -10.63 -32.93 -31.09
N GLN A 179 -9.73 -33.09 -30.12
CA GLN A 179 -8.92 -34.31 -29.93
C GLN A 179 -9.58 -35.34 -29.01
N GLY A 180 -10.76 -35.05 -28.45
CA GLY A 180 -11.44 -35.92 -27.49
C GLY A 180 -10.66 -36.11 -26.18
N LYS A 181 -9.80 -35.16 -25.80
CA LYS A 181 -9.01 -35.22 -24.56
C LYS A 181 -9.87 -34.87 -23.35
N GLN A 182 -9.58 -35.54 -22.23
CA GLN A 182 -10.24 -35.28 -20.97
C GLN A 182 -9.79 -33.95 -20.36
N VAL A 183 -10.76 -33.17 -19.88
CA VAL A 183 -10.51 -31.94 -19.11
C VAL A 183 -10.95 -32.20 -17.67
N VAL A 184 -10.13 -31.84 -16.69
CA VAL A 184 -10.46 -32.07 -15.28
C VAL A 184 -10.48 -30.73 -14.55
N LEU A 185 -11.59 -30.44 -13.88
CA LEU A 185 -11.71 -29.35 -12.93
C LEU A 185 -11.55 -29.91 -11.52
N LEU A 186 -10.51 -29.45 -10.82
CA LEU A 186 -10.24 -29.82 -9.42
C LEU A 186 -10.68 -28.68 -8.51
N THR A 187 -11.56 -28.97 -7.57
CA THR A 187 -11.98 -28.00 -6.55
C THR A 187 -11.99 -28.67 -5.18
N ASN A 188 -12.02 -27.89 -4.10
CA ASN A 188 -12.50 -28.36 -2.81
C ASN A 188 -14.04 -28.46 -2.85
N THR A 189 -14.68 -28.93 -1.78
CA THR A 189 -16.11 -28.77 -1.55
C THR A 189 -16.53 -27.30 -1.74
N LEU A 190 -17.51 -27.05 -2.63
CA LEU A 190 -18.00 -25.71 -2.96
C LEU A 190 -19.50 -25.61 -2.65
N ALA A 191 -19.86 -25.09 -1.47
CA ALA A 191 -21.25 -24.85 -1.10
C ALA A 191 -21.79 -23.54 -1.70
N SER A 192 -21.85 -23.44 -3.04
CA SER A 192 -22.27 -22.23 -3.77
C SER A 192 -23.17 -22.58 -4.96
N PRO A 193 -24.49 -22.29 -4.89
CA PRO A 193 -25.43 -22.63 -5.96
C PRO A 193 -25.10 -22.00 -7.32
N SER A 194 -24.58 -20.76 -7.32
CA SER A 194 -24.19 -20.08 -8.56
C SER A 194 -22.96 -20.71 -9.19
N THR A 195 -22.01 -21.15 -8.38
CA THR A 195 -20.79 -21.82 -8.85
C THR A 195 -21.08 -23.23 -9.35
N GLU A 196 -21.92 -23.99 -8.65
CA GLU A 196 -22.38 -25.32 -9.09
C GLU A 196 -23.09 -25.24 -10.44
N LYS A 197 -23.99 -24.26 -10.61
CA LYS A 197 -24.66 -24.01 -11.90
C LYS A 197 -23.64 -23.72 -13.01
N LEU A 198 -22.66 -22.85 -12.75
CA LEU A 198 -21.61 -22.51 -13.72
C LEU A 198 -20.76 -23.72 -14.10
N ILE A 199 -20.42 -24.59 -13.14
CA ILE A 199 -19.70 -25.84 -13.40
C ILE A 199 -20.57 -26.77 -14.26
N GLY A 200 -21.86 -26.88 -13.99
CA GLY A 200 -22.81 -27.64 -14.79
C GLY A 200 -22.88 -27.15 -16.24
N GLU A 201 -22.98 -25.82 -16.44
CA GLU A 201 -22.94 -25.20 -17.77
C GLU A 201 -21.60 -25.45 -18.49
N PHE A 202 -20.48 -25.40 -17.75
CA PHE A 202 -19.16 -25.71 -18.29
C PHE A 202 -19.04 -27.16 -18.76
N ILE A 203 -19.53 -28.12 -17.97
CA ILE A 203 -19.53 -29.56 -18.32
C ILE A 203 -20.46 -29.81 -19.52
N ALA A 204 -21.63 -29.18 -19.55
CA ALA A 204 -22.56 -29.30 -20.68
C ALA A 204 -21.93 -28.81 -22.00
N ALA A 205 -21.14 -27.74 -21.97
CA ALA A 205 -20.44 -27.22 -23.14
C ALA A 205 -19.24 -28.07 -23.57
N ASN A 206 -18.66 -28.85 -22.65
CA ASN A 206 -17.44 -29.64 -22.82
C ASN A 206 -17.67 -31.09 -22.35
N PRO A 207 -18.18 -31.98 -23.22
CA PRO A 207 -18.58 -33.34 -22.81
C PRO A 207 -17.46 -34.22 -22.22
N THR A 208 -16.19 -33.90 -22.51
CA THR A 208 -15.02 -34.60 -21.95
C THR A 208 -14.56 -34.03 -20.60
N ALA A 209 -15.27 -33.02 -20.07
CA ALA A 209 -14.95 -32.40 -18.79
C ALA A 209 -15.47 -33.23 -17.62
N LYS A 210 -14.63 -33.42 -16.60
CA LYS A 210 -14.98 -34.05 -15.32
C LYS A 210 -14.68 -33.08 -14.19
N HIS A 211 -15.65 -32.89 -13.30
CA HIS A 211 -15.43 -32.20 -12.02
C HIS A 211 -15.07 -33.23 -10.96
N VAL A 212 -13.98 -32.97 -10.24
CA VAL A 212 -13.51 -33.82 -9.15
C VAL A 212 -13.31 -32.93 -7.93
N ILE A 213 -13.96 -33.33 -6.83
CA ILE A 213 -13.83 -32.69 -5.53
C ILE A 213 -12.70 -33.37 -4.76
N TYR A 214 -11.79 -32.57 -4.22
CA TYR A 214 -10.67 -33.02 -3.41
C TYR A 214 -10.55 -32.17 -2.15
N ASP A 215 -10.79 -32.79 -1.01
CA ASP A 215 -10.62 -32.19 0.31
C ASP A 215 -9.33 -32.72 0.95
N THR A 216 -8.57 -31.82 1.56
CA THR A 216 -7.31 -32.18 2.25
C THR A 216 -7.56 -33.01 3.50
N VAL A 217 -8.66 -32.74 4.21
CA VAL A 217 -9.13 -33.51 5.36
C VAL A 217 -10.41 -34.23 4.93
N SER A 218 -10.29 -35.52 4.60
CA SER A 218 -11.39 -36.30 4.06
C SER A 218 -12.40 -36.69 5.14
N SER A 219 -13.69 -36.53 4.85
CA SER A 219 -14.80 -37.11 5.64
C SER A 219 -15.65 -38.09 4.83
N SER A 220 -15.06 -38.71 3.79
CA SER A 220 -15.78 -39.60 2.86
C SER A 220 -16.43 -40.81 3.52
N ALA A 221 -15.76 -41.44 4.49
CA ALA A 221 -16.31 -42.60 5.20
C ALA A 221 -17.63 -42.28 5.92
N THR A 222 -17.74 -41.08 6.50
CA THR A 222 -18.97 -40.61 7.15
C THR A 222 -20.08 -40.31 6.12
N LEU A 223 -19.71 -39.74 4.97
CA LEU A 223 -20.65 -39.48 3.88
C LEU A 223 -21.23 -40.79 3.32
N ASP A 224 -20.37 -41.77 3.05
CA ASP A 224 -20.79 -43.09 2.54
C ASP A 224 -21.71 -43.80 3.54
N ALA A 225 -21.40 -43.71 4.84
CA ALA A 225 -22.23 -44.29 5.90
C ALA A 225 -23.59 -43.60 6.08
N PHE A 226 -23.70 -42.30 5.78
CA PHE A 226 -24.96 -41.56 5.85
C PHE A 226 -25.86 -41.78 4.63
N GLN A 227 -25.27 -42.21 3.50
CA GLN A 227 -25.98 -42.51 2.26
C GLN A 227 -26.56 -43.93 2.23
N ALA A 228 -26.04 -44.85 3.07
CA ALA A 228 -26.51 -46.23 3.22
C ALA A 228 -27.71 -46.35 4.16
#